data_AF-A0A395LC86-F1
#
_entry.id   AF-A0A395LC86-F1
#
_cell.length_a   1.000
_cell.length_b   1.000
_cell.length_c   1.000
_cell.angle_alpha   90.00
_cell.angle_beta   90.00
_cell.angle_gamma   90.00
#
_symmetry.space_group_name_H-M   'P 1'
#
loop_
_entity.id
_entity.type
_entity.pdbx_description
1 polymer ?
#
loop_
_entity_poly.entity_id
_entity_poly.type
_entity_poly.pdbx_seq_one_letter_code
_entity_poly.pdbx_strand_id
1 'polypeptide(L)'
;MGWEDWVPAVISSGLVAVLGSHFLKVAIEKSVAHGFDREIEKLKSDLKRKETDINDLKASALSGLSARHVELDKHRIRAASNLWAWTIKEKRFHLAAGMVSRLNRSAILEGTKEDQVARDKMMQLGEVLWKTSGLDSMPQAGESSPELDRIFLPPQAWACFDALRHIGIDAIAFLGTMKSGAPLSLLKDSSEINEKVKIALPHQAQFLDKYPETGAFYCIGELEGRIFTEITRFLNANDTHLRAVDDASRILAHARQYEPGKLPEGIPDKLRVDPPPLDELPS
;
A
#
# COMPACT_ATOMS: atom_id res chain seq x y z
N MET A 1 -29.30 -64.01 77.42
CA MET A 1 -29.27 -62.91 76.45
C MET A 1 -30.65 -62.88 75.82
N GLY A 2 -31.43 -61.85 76.16
CA GLY A 2 -32.85 -61.79 75.82
C GLY A 2 -33.07 -61.27 74.42
N TRP A 3 -34.04 -61.86 73.73
CA TRP A 3 -34.57 -61.45 72.42
C TRP A 3 -35.13 -60.01 72.41
N GLU A 4 -35.38 -59.42 73.58
CA GLU A 4 -35.97 -58.08 73.72
C GLU A 4 -34.96 -56.93 73.55
N ASP A 5 -33.65 -57.20 73.50
CA ASP A 5 -32.60 -56.18 73.33
C ASP A 5 -32.34 -55.80 71.86
N TRP A 6 -32.87 -56.56 70.89
CA TRP A 6 -32.64 -56.29 69.45
C TRP A 6 -33.72 -55.42 68.79
N VAL A 7 -34.92 -55.34 69.37
CA VAL A 7 -36.05 -54.60 68.77
C VAL A 7 -35.84 -53.08 68.76
N PRO A 8 -35.29 -52.43 69.82
CA PRO A 8 -34.96 -51.01 69.77
C PRO A 8 -33.77 -50.70 68.85
N ALA A 9 -32.87 -51.67 68.64
CA ALA A 9 -31.67 -51.50 67.81
C ALA A 9 -31.99 -51.49 66.30
N VAL A 10 -33.04 -52.19 65.87
CA VAL A 10 -33.50 -52.19 64.46
C VAL A 10 -34.35 -50.96 64.14
N ILE A 11 -35.15 -50.44 65.09
CA ILE A 11 -35.96 -49.22 64.89
C ILE A 11 -35.08 -47.96 64.93
N SER A 12 -34.03 -47.93 65.76
CA SER A 12 -33.07 -46.81 65.81
C SER A 12 -32.09 -46.80 64.63
N SER A 13 -31.82 -47.93 63.98
CA SER A 13 -30.99 -47.99 62.77
C SER A 13 -31.74 -47.64 61.48
N GLY A 14 -33.07 -47.86 61.42
CA GLY A 14 -33.90 -47.41 60.29
C GLY A 14 -34.07 -45.88 60.21
N LEU A 15 -34.24 -45.21 61.36
CA LEU A 15 -34.41 -43.74 61.43
C LEU A 15 -33.12 -42.98 61.10
N VAL A 16 -31.96 -43.54 61.43
CA VAL A 16 -30.64 -42.98 61.05
C VAL A 16 -30.35 -43.18 59.56
N ALA A 17 -30.81 -44.27 58.94
CA ALA A 17 -30.67 -44.49 57.51
C ALA A 17 -31.53 -43.53 56.66
N VAL A 18 -32.76 -43.24 57.09
CA VAL A 18 -33.66 -42.31 56.39
C VAL A 18 -33.23 -40.83 56.57
N LEU A 19 -32.81 -40.44 57.77
CA LEU A 19 -32.26 -39.09 57.98
C LEU A 19 -30.90 -38.94 57.30
N GLY A 20 -30.05 -39.97 57.38
CA GLY A 20 -28.74 -39.99 56.72
C GLY A 20 -28.83 -39.89 55.19
N SER A 21 -29.79 -40.58 54.56
CA SER A 21 -29.98 -40.52 53.11
C SER A 21 -30.46 -39.13 52.65
N HIS A 22 -31.30 -38.46 53.44
CA HIS A 22 -31.76 -37.10 53.14
C HIS A 22 -30.63 -36.06 53.29
N PHE A 23 -29.76 -36.20 54.30
CA PHE A 23 -28.58 -35.35 54.45
C PHE A 23 -27.52 -35.63 53.37
N LEU A 24 -27.30 -36.89 52.99
CA LEU A 24 -26.42 -37.25 51.88
C LEU A 24 -26.93 -36.70 50.55
N LYS A 25 -28.24 -36.78 50.27
CA LYS A 25 -28.84 -36.23 49.06
C LYS A 25 -28.67 -34.71 48.98
N VAL A 26 -28.97 -34.00 50.06
CA VAL A 26 -28.79 -32.54 50.14
C VAL A 26 -27.31 -32.14 50.06
N ALA A 27 -26.41 -32.90 50.70
CA ALA A 27 -24.97 -32.63 50.64
C ALA A 27 -24.39 -32.87 49.24
N ILE A 28 -24.84 -33.93 48.55
CA ILE A 28 -24.44 -34.25 47.17
C ILE A 28 -25.01 -33.20 46.20
N GLU A 29 -26.31 -32.87 46.29
CA GLU A 29 -26.93 -31.83 45.46
C GLU A 29 -26.25 -30.47 45.64
N LYS A 30 -25.97 -30.07 46.89
CA LYS A 30 -25.32 -28.80 47.18
C LYS A 30 -23.85 -28.77 46.77
N SER A 31 -23.13 -29.89 46.90
CA SER A 31 -21.75 -30.02 46.43
C SER A 31 -21.66 -29.99 44.89
N VAL A 32 -22.59 -30.65 44.22
CA VAL A 32 -22.68 -30.68 42.76
C VAL A 32 -23.11 -29.32 42.21
N ALA A 33 -24.11 -28.67 42.81
CA ALA A 33 -24.53 -27.32 42.45
C ALA A 33 -23.39 -26.30 42.62
N HIS A 34 -22.66 -26.35 43.73
CA HIS A 34 -21.51 -25.46 43.96
C HIS A 34 -20.36 -25.71 42.97
N GLY A 35 -20.14 -26.97 42.56
CA GLY A 35 -19.19 -27.33 41.51
C GLY A 35 -19.59 -26.74 40.14
N PHE A 36 -20.87 -26.86 39.77
CA PHE A 36 -21.40 -26.29 38.53
C PHE A 36 -21.35 -24.76 38.53
N ASP A 37 -21.75 -24.10 39.61
CA ASP A 37 -21.69 -22.63 39.73
C ASP A 37 -20.25 -22.12 39.59
N ARG A 38 -19.29 -22.83 40.18
CA ARG A 38 -17.87 -22.48 40.09
C ARG A 38 -17.33 -22.62 38.67
N GLU A 39 -17.67 -23.69 37.97
CA GLU A 39 -17.27 -23.86 36.57
C GLU A 39 -17.97 -22.86 35.64
N ILE A 40 -19.24 -22.50 35.90
CA ILE A 40 -19.95 -21.47 35.15
C ILE A 40 -19.28 -20.10 35.33
N GLU A 41 -18.97 -19.69 36.56
CA GLU A 41 -18.30 -18.41 36.81
C GLU A 41 -16.86 -18.40 36.25
N LYS A 42 -16.17 -19.54 36.28
CA LYS A 42 -14.87 -19.68 35.61
C LYS A 42 -14.99 -19.55 34.09
N LEU A 43 -15.92 -20.24 33.45
CA LEU A 43 -16.18 -20.13 32.01
C LEU A 43 -16.59 -18.71 31.61
N LYS A 44 -17.42 -18.05 32.42
CA LYS A 44 -17.85 -16.66 32.20
C LYS A 44 -16.70 -15.67 32.34
N SER A 45 -15.84 -15.84 33.34
CA SER A 45 -14.64 -15.00 33.50
C SER A 45 -13.64 -15.23 32.37
N ASP A 46 -13.42 -16.48 31.95
CA ASP A 46 -12.57 -16.82 30.81
C ASP A 46 -13.13 -16.28 29.49
N LEU A 47 -14.45 -16.32 29.29
CA LEU A 47 -15.11 -15.76 28.11
C LEU A 47 -14.96 -14.24 28.06
N LYS A 48 -15.21 -13.54 29.18
CA LYS A 48 -15.00 -12.08 29.28
C LYS A 48 -13.54 -11.71 29.02
N ARG A 49 -12.59 -12.47 29.57
CA ARG A 49 -11.17 -12.24 29.34
C ARG A 49 -10.80 -12.38 27.86
N LYS A 50 -11.25 -13.47 27.21
CA LYS A 50 -11.04 -13.67 25.78
C LYS A 50 -11.69 -12.59 24.93
N GLU A 51 -12.87 -12.11 25.31
CA GLU A 51 -13.56 -11.02 24.62
C GLU A 51 -12.76 -9.71 24.71
N THR A 52 -12.23 -9.37 25.89
CA THR A 52 -11.32 -8.23 26.06
C THR A 52 -10.05 -8.39 25.23
N ASP A 53 -9.40 -9.55 25.28
CA ASP A 53 -8.19 -9.82 24.50
C ASP A 53 -8.45 -9.68 22.98
N ILE A 54 -9.59 -10.17 22.48
CA ILE A 54 -10.00 -10.01 21.08
C ILE A 54 -10.21 -8.53 20.74
N ASN A 55 -10.84 -7.76 21.63
CA ASN A 55 -11.10 -6.34 21.40
C ASN A 55 -9.80 -5.52 21.39
N ASP A 56 -8.85 -5.82 22.28
CA ASP A 56 -7.54 -5.18 22.33
C ASP A 56 -6.73 -5.51 21.06
N LEU A 57 -6.78 -6.78 20.60
CA LEU A 57 -6.15 -7.19 19.35
C LEU A 57 -6.76 -6.49 18.13
N LYS A 58 -8.09 -6.36 18.05
CA LYS A 58 -8.78 -5.61 16.99
C LYS A 58 -8.33 -4.15 17.00
N ALA A 59 -8.34 -3.50 18.17
CA ALA A 59 -7.95 -2.10 18.31
C ALA A 59 -6.47 -1.88 17.91
N SER A 60 -5.57 -2.75 18.38
CA SER A 60 -4.14 -2.71 18.04
C SER A 60 -3.91 -2.94 16.54
N ALA A 61 -4.56 -3.93 15.94
CA ALA A 61 -4.45 -4.22 14.51
C ALA A 61 -4.96 -3.06 13.64
N LEU A 62 -6.11 -2.48 13.97
CA LEU A 62 -6.67 -1.33 13.27
C LEU A 62 -5.81 -0.08 13.42
N SER A 63 -5.27 0.17 14.62
CA SER A 63 -4.33 1.28 14.86
C SER A 63 -3.04 1.11 14.04
N GLY A 64 -2.46 -0.10 14.03
CA GLY A 64 -1.28 -0.42 13.25
C GLY A 64 -1.51 -0.30 11.74
N LEU A 65 -2.68 -0.74 11.24
CA LEU A 65 -3.08 -0.58 9.85
C LEU A 65 -3.19 0.91 9.47
N SER A 66 -3.87 1.70 10.29
CA SER A 66 -4.01 3.14 10.10
C SER A 66 -2.64 3.84 10.05
N ALA A 67 -1.74 3.55 10.99
CA ALA A 67 -0.40 4.12 11.02
C ALA A 67 0.41 3.78 9.75
N ARG A 68 0.29 2.55 9.24
CA ARG A 68 0.94 2.15 7.98
C ARG A 68 0.38 2.91 6.77
N HIS A 69 -0.94 3.06 6.67
CA HIS A 69 -1.54 3.84 5.59
C HIS A 69 -1.09 5.30 5.64
N VAL A 70 -1.07 5.91 6.83
CA VAL A 70 -0.59 7.29 7.01
C VAL A 70 0.86 7.43 6.55
N GLU A 71 1.75 6.51 6.94
CA GLU A 71 3.15 6.60 6.54
C GLU A 71 3.33 6.37 5.04
N LEU A 72 2.62 5.40 4.47
CA LEU A 72 2.62 5.14 3.05
C LEU A 72 2.09 6.36 2.25
N ASP A 73 1.04 7.01 2.73
CA ASP A 73 0.50 8.22 2.10
C ASP A 73 1.45 9.41 2.21
N LYS A 74 2.16 9.58 3.32
CA LYS A 74 3.26 10.57 3.40
C LYS A 74 4.32 10.30 2.33
N HIS A 75 4.73 9.04 2.15
CA HIS A 75 5.69 8.68 1.10
C HIS A 75 5.15 9.00 -0.30
N ARG A 76 3.89 8.70 -0.58
CA ARG A 76 3.23 9.03 -1.86
C ARG A 76 3.16 10.53 -2.11
N ILE A 77 2.73 11.31 -1.13
CA ILE A 77 2.63 12.78 -1.23
C ILE A 77 4.02 13.37 -1.46
N ARG A 78 5.03 12.90 -0.72
CA ARG A 78 6.41 13.35 -0.89
C ARG A 78 6.94 12.99 -2.27
N ALA A 79 6.77 11.75 -2.71
CA ALA A 79 7.22 11.29 -4.02
C ALA A 79 6.56 12.08 -5.16
N ALA A 80 5.25 12.30 -5.09
CA ALA A 80 4.51 13.13 -6.04
C ALA A 80 5.02 14.58 -6.07
N SER A 81 5.23 15.18 -4.89
CA SER A 81 5.75 16.54 -4.77
C SER A 81 7.17 16.66 -5.33
N ASN A 82 8.02 15.67 -5.04
CA ASN A 82 9.37 15.58 -5.56
C ASN A 82 9.35 15.43 -7.08
N LEU A 83 8.56 14.51 -7.65
CA LEU A 83 8.43 14.33 -9.09
C LEU A 83 8.03 15.63 -9.80
N TRP A 84 7.08 16.37 -9.23
CA TRP A 84 6.69 17.67 -9.77
C TRP A 84 7.81 18.71 -9.67
N ALA A 85 8.52 18.77 -8.55
CA ALA A 85 9.68 19.64 -8.40
C ALA A 85 10.78 19.31 -9.42
N TRP A 86 11.03 18.02 -9.69
CA TRP A 86 11.93 17.57 -10.75
C TRP A 86 11.44 17.96 -12.14
N THR A 87 10.15 17.83 -12.41
CA THR A 87 9.55 18.27 -13.68
C THR A 87 9.74 19.78 -13.89
N ILE A 88 9.51 20.61 -12.86
CA ILE A 88 9.78 22.05 -12.92
C ILE A 88 11.26 22.33 -13.17
N LYS A 89 12.15 21.57 -12.52
CA LYS A 89 13.59 21.68 -12.72
C LYS A 89 14.00 21.34 -14.15
N GLU A 90 13.37 20.35 -14.80
CA GLU A 90 13.62 20.00 -16.20
C GLU A 90 13.24 21.13 -17.18
N LYS A 91 12.35 22.06 -16.80
CA LYS A 91 12.01 23.24 -17.63
C LYS A 91 13.21 24.08 -18.02
N ARG A 92 14.29 24.02 -17.25
CA ARG A 92 15.56 24.69 -17.59
C ARG A 92 16.10 24.27 -18.96
N PHE A 93 15.76 23.06 -19.43
CA PHE A 93 16.20 22.54 -20.72
C PHE A 93 15.23 22.86 -21.86
N HIS A 94 14.06 23.45 -21.59
CA HIS A 94 13.07 23.74 -22.63
C HIS A 94 13.60 24.67 -23.71
N LEU A 95 14.41 25.66 -23.31
CA LEU A 95 14.99 26.59 -24.27
C LEU A 95 15.97 25.87 -25.21
N ALA A 96 16.85 25.03 -24.66
CA ALA A 96 17.76 24.19 -25.43
C ALA A 96 16.99 23.23 -26.35
N ALA A 97 16.03 22.51 -25.80
CA ALA A 97 15.15 21.60 -26.54
C ALA A 97 14.43 22.30 -27.70
N GLY A 98 13.86 23.48 -27.45
CA GLY A 98 13.19 24.28 -28.47
C GLY A 98 14.15 24.86 -29.51
N MET A 99 15.38 25.19 -29.16
CA MET A 99 16.40 25.56 -30.14
C MET A 99 16.72 24.37 -31.05
N VAL A 100 17.01 23.22 -30.45
CA VAL A 100 17.35 21.99 -31.15
C VAL A 100 16.22 21.49 -32.05
N SER A 101 14.96 21.63 -31.64
CA SER A 101 13.80 21.22 -32.44
C SER A 101 13.65 21.99 -33.76
N ARG A 102 14.27 23.18 -33.86
CA ARG A 102 14.25 24.01 -35.07
C ARG A 102 15.44 23.75 -35.99
N LEU A 103 16.44 23.00 -35.52
CA LEU A 103 17.62 22.68 -36.30
C LEU A 103 17.33 21.46 -37.18
N ASN A 104 17.83 21.51 -38.41
CA ASN A 104 17.81 20.36 -39.30
C ASN A 104 19.05 19.50 -39.02
N ARG A 105 18.90 18.43 -38.22
CA ARG A 105 20.02 17.59 -37.78
C ARG A 105 20.69 16.89 -38.97
N SER A 106 19.90 16.36 -39.90
CA SER A 106 20.41 15.71 -41.11
C SER A 106 21.32 16.64 -41.94
N ALA A 107 20.87 17.87 -42.20
CA ALA A 107 21.65 18.85 -42.96
C ALA A 107 22.93 19.29 -42.22
N ILE A 108 22.86 19.43 -40.90
CA ILE A 108 24.03 19.75 -40.07
C ILE A 108 25.05 18.60 -40.12
N LEU A 109 24.60 17.36 -40.00
CA LEU A 109 25.47 16.18 -40.04
C LEU A 109 26.16 16.05 -41.40
N GLU A 110 25.43 16.26 -42.50
CA GLU A 110 26.00 16.22 -43.85
C GLU A 110 27.02 17.34 -44.08
N GLY A 111 26.68 18.58 -43.70
CA GLY A 111 27.55 19.73 -43.89
C GLY A 111 28.85 19.68 -43.09
N THR A 112 28.90 18.92 -41.98
CA THR A 112 30.08 18.86 -41.08
C THR A 112 31.01 17.67 -41.34
N LYS A 113 30.64 16.73 -42.21
CA LYS A 113 31.46 15.54 -42.52
C LYS A 113 32.78 15.90 -43.20
N GLU A 114 32.76 16.78 -44.19
CA GLU A 114 33.90 16.96 -45.12
C GLU A 114 34.52 18.36 -45.06
N ASP A 115 33.77 19.39 -44.66
CA ASP A 115 34.22 20.77 -44.66
C ASP A 115 34.63 21.25 -43.26
N GLN A 116 35.92 21.52 -43.08
CA GLN A 116 36.46 22.08 -41.83
C GLN A 116 35.87 23.46 -41.52
N VAL A 117 35.63 24.29 -42.53
CA VAL A 117 35.05 25.62 -42.36
C VAL A 117 33.60 25.51 -41.88
N ALA A 118 32.85 24.53 -42.41
CA ALA A 118 31.50 24.24 -41.93
C ALA A 118 31.50 23.74 -40.48
N ARG A 119 32.46 22.90 -40.10
CA ARG A 119 32.66 22.48 -38.69
C ARG A 119 32.91 23.66 -37.77
N ASP A 120 33.82 24.56 -38.13
CA ASP A 120 34.16 25.73 -37.31
C ASP A 120 32.96 26.66 -37.14
N LYS A 121 32.17 26.88 -38.21
CA LYS A 121 30.90 27.63 -38.14
C LYS A 121 29.87 26.93 -37.25
N MET A 122 29.80 25.60 -37.29
CA MET A 122 28.89 24.82 -36.44
C MET A 122 29.29 24.90 -34.98
N MET A 123 30.59 24.91 -34.68
CA MET A 123 31.11 25.14 -33.32
C MET A 123 30.73 26.52 -32.79
N GLN A 124 30.89 27.56 -33.61
CA GLN A 124 30.47 28.91 -33.25
C GLN A 124 28.96 28.99 -33.00
N LEU A 125 28.16 28.38 -33.86
CA LEU A 125 26.71 28.29 -33.66
C LEU A 125 26.36 27.53 -32.38
N GLY A 126 26.99 26.38 -32.15
CA GLY A 126 26.82 25.57 -30.94
C GLY A 126 27.14 26.34 -29.67
N GLU A 127 28.24 27.10 -29.67
CA GLU A 127 28.63 27.96 -28.55
C GLU A 127 27.61 29.08 -28.27
N VAL A 128 27.09 29.73 -29.32
CA VAL A 128 26.03 30.75 -29.17
C VAL A 128 24.76 30.13 -28.60
N LEU A 129 24.32 28.98 -29.13
CA LEU A 129 23.12 28.30 -28.64
C LEU A 129 23.29 27.80 -27.20
N TRP A 130 24.46 27.27 -26.86
CA TRP A 130 24.80 26.81 -25.51
C TRP A 130 24.73 27.96 -24.49
N LYS A 131 25.34 29.11 -24.80
CA LYS A 131 25.28 30.30 -23.95
C LYS A 131 23.87 30.85 -23.83
N THR A 132 23.15 30.94 -24.95
CA THR A 132 21.79 31.51 -24.99
C THR A 132 20.80 30.63 -24.25
N SER A 133 20.99 29.31 -24.24
CA SER A 133 20.16 28.38 -23.48
C SER A 133 20.41 28.42 -21.97
N GLY A 134 21.45 29.12 -21.50
CA GLY A 134 21.75 29.25 -20.07
C GLY A 134 22.29 27.97 -19.45
N LEU A 135 22.86 27.06 -20.24
CA LEU A 135 23.37 25.78 -19.73
C LEU A 135 24.63 25.95 -18.88
N ASP A 136 25.38 27.05 -19.05
CA ASP A 136 26.60 27.35 -18.28
C ASP A 136 26.32 27.74 -16.82
N SER A 137 25.14 28.27 -16.51
CA SER A 137 24.78 28.75 -15.17
C SER A 137 24.04 27.71 -14.34
N MET A 138 24.08 26.43 -14.74
CA MET A 138 23.35 25.39 -14.02
C MET A 138 24.00 25.05 -12.69
N PRO A 139 23.20 24.98 -11.60
CA PRO A 139 23.66 24.38 -10.36
C PRO A 139 24.11 22.95 -10.66
N GLN A 140 25.30 22.57 -10.19
CA GLN A 140 25.73 21.17 -10.24
C GLN A 140 24.72 20.30 -9.50
N ALA A 141 24.47 19.10 -10.02
CA ALA A 141 23.52 18.15 -9.48
C ALA A 141 23.94 17.69 -8.06
N GLY A 142 23.55 18.45 -7.05
CA GLY A 142 23.77 18.15 -5.64
C GLY A 142 22.55 17.53 -4.94
N GLU A 143 21.56 17.05 -5.69
CA GLU A 143 20.25 16.68 -5.15
C GLU A 143 19.91 15.20 -5.33
N SER A 144 19.13 14.68 -4.39
CA SER A 144 18.68 13.28 -4.27
C SER A 144 18.12 12.72 -5.57
N SER A 145 18.49 11.49 -5.93
CA SER A 145 18.00 10.85 -7.16
C SER A 145 16.48 10.67 -7.16
N PRO A 146 15.76 11.05 -8.23
CA PRO A 146 14.31 10.83 -8.36
C PRO A 146 13.94 9.33 -8.39
N GLU A 147 14.91 8.44 -8.62
CA GLU A 147 14.70 6.99 -8.71
C GLU A 147 14.16 6.37 -7.41
N LEU A 148 14.49 6.94 -6.24
CA LEU A 148 14.04 6.42 -4.95
C LEU A 148 12.52 6.56 -4.77
N ASP A 149 11.92 7.57 -5.40
CA ASP A 149 10.50 7.87 -5.28
C ASP A 149 9.64 7.06 -6.26
N ARG A 150 10.26 6.40 -7.26
CA ARG A 150 9.57 5.67 -8.34
C ARG A 150 8.56 4.65 -7.83
N ILE A 151 8.85 3.96 -6.74
CA ILE A 151 7.97 2.91 -6.19
C ILE A 151 6.64 3.45 -5.65
N PHE A 152 6.58 4.75 -5.34
CA PHE A 152 5.40 5.40 -4.79
C PHE A 152 4.63 6.22 -5.83
N LEU A 153 5.09 6.21 -7.09
CA LEU A 153 4.54 7.03 -8.17
C LEU A 153 3.68 6.20 -9.13
N PRO A 154 2.68 6.83 -9.78
CA PRO A 154 1.98 6.21 -10.90
C PRO A 154 2.96 5.87 -12.03
N PRO A 155 2.93 4.64 -12.58
CA PRO A 155 3.83 4.25 -13.67
C PRO A 155 3.76 5.19 -14.87
N GLN A 156 2.57 5.72 -15.19
CA GLN A 156 2.38 6.66 -16.28
C GLN A 156 3.07 8.00 -16.04
N ALA A 157 2.94 8.57 -14.83
CA ALA A 157 3.59 9.82 -14.47
C ALA A 157 5.11 9.68 -14.57
N TRP A 158 5.65 8.55 -14.11
CA TRP A 158 7.06 8.24 -14.21
C TRP A 158 7.52 8.08 -15.68
N ALA A 159 6.76 7.37 -16.52
CA ALA A 159 7.09 7.21 -17.93
C ALA A 159 7.15 8.57 -18.66
N CYS A 160 6.20 9.47 -18.39
CA CYS A 160 6.22 10.81 -18.94
C CYS A 160 7.43 11.63 -18.46
N PHE A 161 7.78 11.55 -17.18
CA PHE A 161 8.96 12.22 -16.63
C PHE A 161 10.27 11.67 -17.21
N ASP A 162 10.40 10.34 -17.34
CA ASP A 162 11.59 9.74 -17.92
C ASP A 162 11.77 10.16 -19.39
N ALA A 163 10.69 10.19 -20.17
CA ALA A 163 10.71 10.69 -21.54
C ALA A 163 11.13 12.18 -21.59
N LEU A 164 10.56 13.03 -20.73
CA LEU A 164 10.90 14.45 -20.63
C LEU A 164 12.39 14.66 -20.34
N ARG A 165 12.93 13.94 -19.36
CA ARG A 165 14.35 14.00 -18.99
C ARG A 165 15.26 13.60 -20.15
N HIS A 166 14.91 12.54 -20.88
CA HIS A 166 15.71 12.09 -22.03
C HIS A 166 15.70 13.10 -23.17
N ILE A 167 14.57 13.78 -23.42
CA ILE A 167 14.50 14.89 -24.38
C ILE A 167 15.46 16.02 -23.98
N GLY A 168 15.47 16.38 -22.69
CA GLY A 168 16.40 17.39 -22.15
C GLY A 168 17.86 16.98 -22.33
N ILE A 169 18.23 15.76 -21.94
CA ILE A 169 19.59 15.22 -22.08
C ILE A 169 20.03 15.20 -23.55
N ASP A 170 19.17 14.79 -24.47
CA ASP A 170 19.48 14.77 -25.90
C ASP A 170 19.74 16.18 -26.45
N ALA A 171 18.95 17.17 -26.05
CA ALA A 171 19.19 18.55 -26.44
C ALA A 171 20.55 19.06 -25.95
N ILE A 172 20.90 18.78 -24.70
CA ILE A 172 22.20 19.14 -24.12
C ILE A 172 23.34 18.43 -24.85
N ALA A 173 23.20 17.13 -25.08
CA ALA A 173 24.21 16.32 -25.77
C ALA A 173 24.43 16.82 -27.20
N PHE A 174 23.35 17.14 -27.91
CA PHE A 174 23.41 17.70 -29.26
C PHE A 174 24.12 19.05 -29.28
N LEU A 175 23.72 20.00 -28.44
CA LEU A 175 24.35 21.32 -28.37
C LEU A 175 25.81 21.24 -27.89
N GLY A 176 26.12 20.37 -26.93
CA GLY A 176 27.48 20.15 -26.44
C GLY A 176 28.39 19.54 -27.50
N THR A 177 27.87 18.61 -28.31
CA THR A 177 28.60 18.02 -29.44
C THR A 177 28.86 19.07 -30.52
N MET A 178 27.86 19.89 -30.85
CA MET A 178 28.04 21.03 -31.76
C MET A 178 29.11 22.00 -31.24
N LYS A 179 28.99 22.46 -29.99
CA LYS A 179 29.92 23.40 -29.35
C LYS A 179 31.36 22.89 -29.33
N SER A 180 31.56 21.60 -29.05
CA SER A 180 32.89 20.99 -28.99
C SER A 180 33.49 20.69 -30.36
N GLY A 181 32.69 20.67 -31.43
CA GLY A 181 33.11 20.25 -32.76
C GLY A 181 33.32 18.74 -32.87
N ALA A 182 32.86 17.97 -31.89
CA ALA A 182 32.91 16.53 -31.94
C ALA A 182 32.00 15.99 -33.08
N PRO A 183 32.32 14.83 -33.66
CA PRO A 183 31.49 14.25 -34.71
C PRO A 183 30.08 13.96 -34.20
N LEU A 184 29.06 14.52 -34.85
CA LEU A 184 27.65 14.32 -34.49
C LEU A 184 27.20 12.86 -34.64
N SER A 185 27.93 12.05 -35.43
CA SER A 185 27.71 10.61 -35.53
C SER A 185 27.99 9.83 -34.24
N LEU A 186 28.59 10.46 -33.23
CA LEU A 186 28.75 9.87 -31.90
C LEU A 186 27.44 9.86 -31.10
N LEU A 187 26.49 10.71 -31.47
CA LEU A 187 25.15 10.71 -30.88
C LEU A 187 24.33 9.60 -31.54
N LYS A 188 23.65 8.82 -30.71
CA LYS A 188 22.63 7.88 -31.20
C LYS A 188 21.51 8.66 -31.87
N ASP A 189 20.78 7.97 -32.73
CA ASP A 189 19.56 8.51 -33.30
C ASP A 189 18.48 8.74 -32.22
N SER A 190 17.51 9.60 -32.53
CA SER A 190 16.40 9.92 -31.62
C SER A 190 15.42 8.75 -31.40
N SER A 191 15.75 7.53 -31.85
CA SER A 191 14.91 6.33 -31.81
C SER A 191 14.51 5.97 -30.37
N GLU A 192 15.49 5.89 -29.47
CA GLU A 192 15.30 5.55 -28.05
C GLU A 192 14.41 6.57 -27.33
N ILE A 193 14.55 7.85 -27.68
CA ILE A 193 13.71 8.93 -27.13
C ILE A 193 12.28 8.77 -27.62
N ASN A 194 12.10 8.53 -28.93
CA ASN A 194 10.77 8.31 -29.49
C ASN A 194 10.07 7.10 -28.89
N GLU A 195 10.79 6.01 -28.61
CA GLU A 195 10.21 4.85 -27.92
C GLU A 195 9.72 5.21 -26.51
N LYS A 196 10.51 5.96 -25.74
CA LYS A 196 10.09 6.45 -24.42
C LYS A 196 8.86 7.36 -24.52
N VAL A 197 8.83 8.28 -25.48
CA VAL A 197 7.67 9.15 -25.70
C VAL A 197 6.46 8.35 -26.17
N LYS A 198 6.62 7.30 -27.01
CA LYS A 198 5.52 6.42 -27.42
C LYS A 198 4.93 5.63 -26.25
N ILE A 199 5.76 5.18 -25.31
CA ILE A 199 5.29 4.54 -24.07
C ILE A 199 4.50 5.54 -23.22
N ALA A 200 5.01 6.78 -23.09
CA ALA A 200 4.40 7.84 -22.30
C ALA A 200 3.14 8.45 -22.94
N LEU A 201 3.08 8.53 -24.27
CA LEU A 201 2.02 9.15 -25.07
C LEU A 201 1.71 8.27 -26.30
N PRO A 202 1.03 7.13 -26.13
CA PRO A 202 0.79 6.19 -27.23
C PRO A 202 0.02 6.79 -28.42
N HIS A 203 -0.85 7.77 -28.16
CA HIS A 203 -1.60 8.48 -29.20
C HIS A 203 -0.72 9.37 -30.09
N GLN A 204 0.50 9.72 -29.66
CA GLN A 204 1.48 10.45 -30.47
C GLN A 204 2.37 9.54 -31.32
N ALA A 205 2.20 8.21 -31.29
CA ALA A 205 3.09 7.28 -31.98
C ALA A 205 3.22 7.57 -33.49
N GLN A 206 2.09 7.79 -34.18
CA GLN A 206 2.09 8.11 -35.61
C GLN A 206 2.79 9.44 -35.93
N PHE A 207 2.67 10.43 -35.04
CA PHE A 207 3.34 11.71 -35.19
C PHE A 207 4.86 11.57 -35.06
N LEU A 208 5.31 10.77 -34.08
CA LEU A 208 6.73 10.48 -33.87
C LEU A 208 7.34 9.65 -35.00
N ASP A 209 6.57 8.74 -35.61
CA ASP A 209 7.01 8.00 -36.81
C ASP A 209 7.19 8.92 -38.01
N LYS A 210 6.34 9.94 -38.14
CA LYS A 210 6.43 10.94 -39.22
C LYS A 210 7.58 11.93 -39.02
N TYR A 211 7.91 12.26 -37.77
CA TYR A 211 8.94 13.24 -37.42
C TYR A 211 9.94 12.66 -36.40
N PRO A 212 10.77 11.69 -36.81
CA PRO A 212 11.61 10.95 -35.86
C PRO A 212 12.68 11.81 -35.19
N GLU A 213 13.21 12.84 -35.86
CA GLU A 213 14.28 13.67 -35.29
C GLU A 213 13.77 14.76 -34.34
N THR A 214 12.57 15.31 -34.62
CA THR A 214 12.08 16.53 -33.97
C THR A 214 10.78 16.33 -33.19
N GLY A 215 10.02 15.27 -33.46
CA GLY A 215 8.68 15.05 -32.91
C GLY A 215 8.66 15.02 -31.39
N ALA A 216 9.62 14.35 -30.77
CA ALA A 216 9.72 14.26 -29.30
C ALA A 216 9.79 15.64 -28.62
N PHE A 217 10.49 16.62 -29.21
CA PHE A 217 10.60 17.98 -28.66
C PHE A 217 9.27 18.73 -28.63
N TYR A 218 8.36 18.44 -29.57
CA TYR A 218 7.03 19.03 -29.59
C TYR A 218 6.08 18.42 -28.55
N CYS A 219 6.41 17.24 -28.02
CA CYS A 219 5.62 16.57 -27.00
C CYS A 219 5.91 17.06 -25.56
N ILE A 220 6.92 17.92 -25.35
CA ILE A 220 7.34 18.37 -24.00
C ILE A 220 6.15 18.90 -23.19
N GLY A 221 5.38 19.86 -23.72
CA GLY A 221 4.27 20.47 -22.99
C GLY A 221 3.15 19.47 -22.65
N GLU A 222 2.94 18.48 -23.52
CA GLU A 222 1.96 17.43 -23.30
C GLU A 222 2.43 16.43 -22.23
N LEU A 223 3.72 16.06 -22.23
CA LEU A 223 4.33 15.23 -21.19
C LEU A 223 4.17 15.89 -19.82
N GLU A 224 4.47 17.18 -19.70
CA GLU A 224 4.30 17.93 -18.45
C GLU A 224 2.84 17.98 -17.99
N GLY A 225 1.93 18.31 -18.91
CA GLY A 225 0.49 18.31 -18.62
C GLY A 225 0.01 16.95 -18.15
N ARG A 226 0.54 15.87 -18.75
CA ARG A 226 0.21 14.50 -18.35
C ARG A 226 0.78 14.15 -16.99
N ILE A 227 2.03 14.48 -16.68
CA ILE A 227 2.64 14.30 -15.35
C ILE A 227 1.75 14.97 -14.29
N PHE A 228 1.40 16.23 -14.50
CA PHE A 228 0.56 16.99 -13.57
C PHE A 228 -0.80 16.31 -13.36
N THR A 229 -1.49 15.99 -14.47
CA THR A 229 -2.82 15.34 -14.43
C THR A 229 -2.77 14.01 -13.69
N GLU A 230 -1.75 13.19 -13.95
CA GLU A 230 -1.57 11.88 -13.31
C GLU A 230 -1.26 12.02 -11.81
N ILE A 231 -0.40 12.98 -11.42
CA ILE A 231 -0.13 13.27 -10.01
C ILE A 231 -1.40 13.75 -9.30
N THR A 232 -2.13 14.71 -9.86
CA THR A 232 -3.37 15.21 -9.25
C THR A 232 -4.41 14.11 -9.12
N ARG A 233 -4.59 13.28 -10.15
CA ARG A 233 -5.47 12.11 -10.10
C ARG A 233 -5.05 11.14 -9.00
N PHE A 234 -3.76 10.86 -8.90
CA PHE A 234 -3.21 9.95 -7.91
C PHE A 234 -3.41 10.44 -6.47
N LEU A 235 -3.22 11.74 -6.22
CA LEU A 235 -3.42 12.34 -4.89
C LEU A 235 -4.90 12.46 -4.52
N ASN A 236 -5.78 12.64 -5.51
CA ASN A 236 -7.22 12.77 -5.29
C ASN A 236 -7.97 11.43 -5.34
N ALA A 237 -7.29 10.32 -5.63
CA ALA A 237 -7.93 9.02 -5.72
C ALA A 237 -8.39 8.56 -4.31
N ASN A 238 -9.70 8.51 -4.11
CA ASN A 238 -10.36 7.99 -2.90
C ASN A 238 -10.07 6.49 -2.64
N ASP A 239 -9.39 5.81 -3.58
CA ASP A 239 -9.04 4.39 -3.51
C ASP A 239 -8.30 4.04 -2.22
N THR A 240 -7.50 4.95 -1.67
CA THR A 240 -6.78 4.70 -0.42
C THR A 240 -7.72 4.54 0.77
N HIS A 241 -8.77 5.37 0.85
CA HIS A 241 -9.77 5.28 1.91
C HIS A 241 -10.64 4.02 1.76
N LEU A 242 -11.01 3.66 0.53
CA LEU A 242 -11.77 2.44 0.28
C LEU A 242 -10.98 1.18 0.62
N ARG A 243 -9.67 1.14 0.31
CA ARG A 243 -8.79 0.04 0.69
C ARG A 243 -8.60 -0.07 2.20
N ALA A 244 -8.44 1.05 2.90
CA ALA A 244 -8.35 1.05 4.36
C ALA A 244 -9.62 0.48 5.01
N VAL A 245 -10.80 0.81 4.47
CA VAL A 245 -12.08 0.25 4.92
C VAL A 245 -12.20 -1.25 4.61
N ASP A 246 -11.78 -1.68 3.42
CA ASP A 246 -11.78 -3.10 3.04
C ASP A 246 -10.83 -3.93 3.92
N ASP A 247 -9.60 -3.46 4.13
CA ASP A 247 -8.62 -4.11 5.01
C ASP A 247 -9.12 -4.16 6.46
N ALA A 248 -9.72 -3.07 6.97
CA ALA A 248 -10.36 -3.05 8.28
C ALA A 248 -11.54 -4.04 8.36
N SER A 249 -12.37 -4.12 7.32
CA SER A 249 -13.47 -5.08 7.22
C SER A 249 -12.96 -6.52 7.26
N ARG A 250 -11.88 -6.82 6.55
CA ARG A 250 -11.23 -8.15 6.55
C ARG A 250 -10.66 -8.50 7.92
N ILE A 251 -10.04 -7.55 8.63
CA ILE A 251 -9.57 -7.75 10.01
C ILE A 251 -10.76 -8.08 10.92
N LEU A 252 -11.86 -7.32 10.82
CA LEU A 252 -13.06 -7.56 11.62
C LEU A 252 -13.71 -8.91 11.30
N ALA A 253 -13.78 -9.29 10.02
CA ALA A 253 -14.32 -10.57 9.57
C ALA A 253 -13.49 -11.74 10.11
N HIS A 254 -12.16 -11.67 10.03
CA HIS A 254 -11.29 -12.68 10.61
C HIS A 254 -11.42 -12.74 12.12
N ALA A 255 -11.51 -11.60 12.81
CA ALA A 255 -11.67 -11.59 14.26
C ALA A 255 -13.00 -12.22 14.70
N ARG A 256 -14.08 -12.04 13.93
CA ARG A 256 -15.38 -12.71 14.18
C ARG A 256 -15.34 -14.23 14.06
N GLN A 257 -14.44 -14.80 13.26
CA GLN A 257 -14.29 -16.26 13.16
C GLN A 257 -13.76 -16.88 14.47
N TYR A 258 -13.12 -16.07 15.32
CA TYR A 258 -12.58 -16.47 16.62
C TYR A 258 -13.40 -15.93 17.79
N GLU A 259 -14.48 -15.19 17.53
CA GLU A 259 -15.46 -14.89 18.58
C GLU A 259 -16.06 -16.22 19.03
N PRO A 260 -15.99 -16.56 20.35
CA PRO A 260 -16.69 -17.73 20.85
C PRO A 260 -18.16 -17.58 20.45
N GLY A 261 -18.63 -18.49 19.58
CA GLY A 261 -19.95 -18.39 18.99
C GLY A 261 -20.99 -18.09 20.06
N LYS A 262 -21.92 -17.17 19.76
CA LYS A 262 -23.04 -16.82 20.65
C LYS A 262 -23.49 -18.08 21.37
N LEU A 263 -23.27 -18.13 22.68
CA LEU A 263 -23.76 -19.24 23.50
C LEU A 263 -25.24 -19.42 23.13
N PRO A 264 -25.72 -20.66 22.88
CA PRO A 264 -27.13 -20.88 22.62
C PRO A 264 -27.93 -20.20 23.73
N GLU A 265 -29.00 -19.46 23.36
CA GLU A 265 -29.84 -18.70 24.30
C GLU A 265 -30.53 -19.59 25.37
N GLY A 266 -30.31 -20.90 25.35
CA GLY A 266 -30.70 -21.84 26.37
C GLY A 266 -29.62 -22.86 26.68
N ILE A 267 -29.62 -23.34 27.92
CA ILE A 267 -28.88 -24.53 28.35
C ILE A 267 -29.31 -25.68 27.41
N PRO A 268 -28.37 -26.39 26.74
CA PRO A 268 -28.70 -27.53 25.89
C PRO A 268 -29.63 -28.49 26.64
N ASP A 269 -30.70 -29.00 26.00
CA ASP A 269 -31.69 -29.87 26.67
C ASP A 269 -31.05 -31.11 27.34
N LYS A 270 -29.87 -31.53 26.87
CA LYS A 270 -29.05 -32.61 27.44
C LYS A 270 -28.50 -32.30 28.85
N LEU A 271 -28.41 -31.02 29.19
CA LEU A 271 -27.94 -30.48 30.46
C LEU A 271 -29.09 -29.90 31.29
N ARG A 272 -30.33 -29.89 30.77
CA ARG A 272 -31.52 -29.73 31.60
C ARG A 272 -31.71 -31.02 32.39
N VAL A 273 -31.19 -31.04 33.61
CA VAL A 273 -31.55 -32.07 34.56
C VAL A 273 -32.96 -31.73 35.03
N ASP A 274 -33.96 -32.43 34.51
CA ASP A 274 -35.28 -32.41 35.13
C ASP A 274 -35.10 -32.95 36.56
N PRO A 275 -35.61 -32.25 37.59
CA PRO A 275 -35.56 -32.77 38.94
C PRO A 275 -36.19 -34.17 38.95
N PRO A 276 -35.55 -35.17 39.58
CA PRO A 276 -36.06 -36.54 39.53
C PRO A 276 -37.50 -36.57 40.05
N PRO A 277 -38.41 -37.29 39.37
CA PRO A 277 -39.80 -37.39 39.81
C PRO A 277 -39.84 -37.95 41.22
N LEU A 278 -40.52 -37.23 42.12
CA LEU A 278 -40.58 -37.54 43.56
C LEU A 278 -41.39 -38.81 43.88
N ASP A 279 -41.97 -39.45 42.86
CA ASP A 279 -42.96 -40.52 43.01
C ASP A 279 -42.35 -41.93 43.09
N GLU A 280 -41.03 -42.09 42.90
CA GLU A 280 -40.33 -43.39 42.92
C GLU A 280 -39.45 -43.63 44.16
N LEU A 281 -39.78 -43.01 45.31
CA LEU A 281 -39.13 -43.37 46.57
C LEU A 281 -39.98 -44.42 47.31
N PRO A 282 -39.46 -45.63 47.59
CA PRO A 282 -40.15 -46.59 48.43
C PRO A 282 -40.28 -45.99 49.84
N SER A 283 -41.53 -45.93 50.30
CA SER A 283 -41.95 -45.51 51.64
C SER A 283 -41.30 -46.33 52.75
#